data_AF-A0A067E4F6-F1
#
_entry.id   AF-A0A067E4F6-F1
#
_cell.length_a   1.000
_cell.length_b   1.000
_cell.length_c   1.000
_cell.angle_alpha   90.00
_cell.angle_beta   90.00
_cell.angle_gamma   90.00
#
_symmetry.space_group_name_H-M   'P 1'
#
loop_
_entity.id
_entity.type
_entity.pdbx_description
1 polymer ?
#
loop_
_entity_poly.entity_id
_entity_poly.type
_entity_poly.pdbx_seq_one_letter_code
_entity_poly.pdbx_strand_id
1 'polypeptide(L)'
;MTMELLRNLIPLMSLCFLVVFVQCKSSLLGVHPLDEKYFSKEVIKCKDGSKSFTRDRLNDNFCDCIDGTDEPGTSACPAGKFYCGNVGSTPQFIFSSRVNDRICDCCDGSDEYDSSIKCPNTCVMGGNIEYKAQSYISTINDAGSIDARGAKIPVNKEDLIERLGVLFVHNRYAPVKLKSLRDLSFSLVFADVKMVVILQSFVIIFLVFLWIMHHSVRSKRRHSR
;
A
#
# COMPACT_ATOMS: atom_id res chain seq x y z
N MET A 1 -51.38 7.24 6.54
CA MET A 1 -50.48 7.37 5.38
C MET A 1 -49.03 7.35 5.85
N THR A 2 -48.46 6.23 6.31
CA THR A 2 -47.02 6.15 6.68
C THR A 2 -46.41 4.75 6.66
N MET A 3 -47.18 3.66 6.66
CA MET A 3 -46.65 2.28 6.60
C MET A 3 -46.18 1.84 5.20
N GLU A 4 -46.68 2.48 4.13
CA GLU A 4 -46.24 2.26 2.75
C GLU A 4 -44.86 2.89 2.47
N LEU A 5 -44.57 4.05 3.09
CA LEU A 5 -43.27 4.74 3.00
C LEU A 5 -42.17 3.92 3.68
N LEU A 6 -42.47 3.30 4.83
CA LEU A 6 -41.49 2.50 5.58
C LEU A 6 -41.08 1.22 4.82
N ARG A 7 -41.99 0.61 4.05
CA ARG A 7 -41.72 -0.61 3.28
C ARG A 7 -40.75 -0.38 2.11
N ASN A 8 -40.72 0.83 1.55
CA ASN A 8 -39.83 1.22 0.45
C ASN A 8 -38.48 1.78 0.93
N LEU A 9 -38.37 2.25 2.18
CA LEU A 9 -37.10 2.68 2.77
C LEU A 9 -36.20 1.51 3.20
N ILE A 10 -36.76 0.38 3.60
CA ILE A 10 -36.01 -0.81 4.03
C ILE A 10 -35.08 -1.37 2.92
N PRO A 11 -35.52 -1.57 1.66
CA PRO A 11 -34.63 -2.00 0.59
C PRO A 11 -33.63 -0.92 0.19
N LEU A 12 -33.96 0.37 0.34
CA LEU A 12 -33.04 1.49 0.09
C LEU A 12 -31.89 1.55 1.12
N MET A 13 -32.20 1.33 2.39
CA MET A 13 -31.21 1.22 3.47
C MET A 13 -30.38 -0.07 3.36
N SER A 14 -30.99 -1.18 2.91
CA SER A 14 -30.30 -2.44 2.64
C SER A 14 -29.38 -2.36 1.41
N LEU A 15 -29.77 -1.60 0.38
CA LEU A 15 -28.92 -1.29 -0.78
C LEU A 15 -27.75 -0.38 -0.38
N CYS A 16 -27.97 0.55 0.56
CA CYS A 16 -26.92 1.42 1.12
C CYS A 16 -25.89 0.61 1.93
N PHE A 17 -26.31 -0.45 2.63
CA PHE A 17 -25.41 -1.38 3.34
C PHE A 17 -24.50 -2.19 2.40
N LEU A 18 -24.92 -2.45 1.14
CA LEU A 18 -24.09 -3.18 0.16
C LEU A 18 -22.99 -2.30 -0.46
N VAL A 19 -23.19 -0.97 -0.54
CA VAL A 19 -22.20 -0.04 -1.12
C VAL A 19 -21.03 0.25 -0.16
N VAL A 20 -21.20 -0.03 1.14
CA VAL A 20 -20.17 0.22 2.19
C VAL A 20 -19.15 -0.93 2.31
N PHE A 21 -19.26 -1.98 1.49
CA PHE A 21 -18.13 -2.90 1.25
C PHE A 21 -17.08 -2.19 0.37
N VAL A 22 -16.51 -1.10 0.89
CA VAL A 22 -15.27 -0.53 0.40
C VAL A 22 -14.24 -1.64 0.50
N GLN A 23 -13.88 -2.19 -0.65
CA GLN A 23 -12.84 -3.19 -0.76
C GLN A 23 -11.51 -2.49 -0.46
N CYS A 24 -11.12 -2.50 0.81
CA CYS A 24 -9.77 -2.16 1.22
C CYS A 24 -8.85 -3.22 0.62
N LYS A 25 -8.34 -2.98 -0.59
CA LYS A 25 -7.20 -3.74 -1.11
C LYS A 25 -6.01 -3.32 -0.27
N SER A 26 -5.63 -4.15 0.69
CA SER A 26 -4.31 -4.03 1.30
C SER A 26 -3.28 -4.21 0.18
N SER A 27 -2.43 -3.21 -0.01
CA SER A 27 -1.25 -3.38 -0.86
C SER A 27 -0.38 -4.45 -0.22
N LEU A 28 0.11 -5.39 -1.03
CA LEU A 28 0.91 -6.50 -0.54
C LEU A 28 2.28 -5.96 -0.10
N LEU A 29 2.62 -6.21 1.15
CA LEU A 29 3.84 -5.71 1.75
C LEU A 29 5.07 -6.22 1.00
N GLY A 30 5.99 -5.32 0.67
CA GLY A 30 7.23 -5.60 -0.04
C GLY A 30 7.07 -6.04 -1.50
N VAL A 31 5.85 -6.01 -2.06
CA VAL A 31 5.58 -6.40 -3.45
C VAL A 31 5.61 -5.17 -4.36
N HIS A 32 6.29 -5.30 -5.51
CA HIS A 32 6.27 -4.28 -6.55
C HIS A 32 4.86 -4.16 -7.16
N PRO A 33 4.33 -2.96 -7.45
CA PRO A 33 2.96 -2.77 -7.97
C PRO A 33 2.63 -3.59 -9.22
N LEU A 34 3.61 -3.79 -10.11
CA LEU A 34 3.43 -4.62 -11.31
C LEU A 34 3.27 -6.12 -11.01
N ASP A 35 3.76 -6.58 -9.86
CA ASP A 35 3.70 -7.97 -9.42
C ASP A 35 2.45 -8.26 -8.57
N GLU A 36 1.64 -7.27 -8.18
CA GLU A 36 0.45 -7.49 -7.35
C GLU A 36 -0.50 -8.54 -7.95
N LYS A 37 -0.69 -8.51 -9.28
CA LYS A 37 -1.53 -9.50 -10.00
C LYS A 37 -0.91 -10.90 -10.00
N TYR A 38 0.41 -11.01 -9.90
CA TYR A 38 1.09 -12.30 -9.79
C TYR A 38 0.77 -12.96 -8.46
N PHE A 39 0.85 -12.19 -7.38
CA PHE A 39 0.60 -12.63 -6.01
C PHE A 39 -0.88 -12.69 -5.63
N SER A 40 -1.80 -12.17 -6.45
CA SER A 40 -3.24 -12.24 -6.20
C SER A 40 -3.86 -13.62 -6.52
N LYS A 41 -3.08 -14.59 -6.99
CA LYS A 41 -3.55 -15.96 -7.29
C LYS A 41 -3.73 -16.76 -6.01
N GLU A 42 -4.62 -17.76 -6.03
CA GLU A 42 -4.83 -18.69 -4.92
C GLU A 42 -3.63 -19.63 -4.71
N VAL A 43 -3.04 -20.09 -5.83
CA VAL A 43 -1.79 -20.84 -5.86
C VAL A 43 -0.76 -20.03 -6.65
N ILE A 44 0.36 -19.77 -6.00
CA ILE A 44 1.47 -18.95 -6.50
C ILE A 44 2.63 -19.89 -6.79
N LYS A 45 3.30 -19.71 -7.93
CA LYS A 45 4.51 -20.47 -8.25
C LYS A 45 5.72 -19.69 -7.76
N CYS A 46 6.80 -20.36 -7.37
CA CYS A 46 8.08 -19.69 -7.24
C CYS A 46 8.53 -19.22 -8.64
N LYS A 47 9.16 -18.04 -8.77
CA LYS A 47 9.57 -17.50 -10.07
C LYS A 47 10.71 -18.32 -10.69
N ASP A 48 11.51 -18.99 -9.87
CA ASP A 48 12.52 -19.98 -10.26
C ASP A 48 11.93 -21.29 -10.84
N GLY A 49 10.62 -21.51 -10.70
CA GLY A 49 9.93 -22.71 -11.17
C GLY A 49 10.12 -23.95 -10.29
N SER A 50 10.73 -23.83 -9.11
CA SER A 50 11.04 -24.95 -8.22
C SER A 50 9.79 -25.62 -7.65
N LYS A 51 8.89 -24.84 -7.06
CA LYS A 51 7.64 -25.32 -6.45
C LYS A 51 6.51 -24.28 -6.54
N SER A 52 5.36 -24.63 -5.97
CA SER A 52 4.22 -23.73 -5.80
C SER A 52 3.72 -23.77 -4.37
N PHE A 53 3.18 -22.65 -3.90
CA PHE A 53 2.67 -22.45 -2.56
C PHE A 53 1.29 -21.77 -2.60
N THR A 54 0.54 -21.91 -1.51
CA THR A 54 -0.78 -21.29 -1.33
C THR A 54 -0.64 -19.92 -0.66
N ARG A 55 -1.68 -19.08 -0.74
CA ARG A 55 -1.62 -17.70 -0.21
C ARG A 55 -1.28 -17.57 1.29
N ASP A 56 -1.53 -18.59 2.08
CA ASP A 56 -1.19 -18.65 3.52
C ASP A 56 0.32 -18.74 3.77
N ARG A 57 1.10 -19.16 2.77
CA ARG A 57 2.57 -19.23 2.79
C ARG A 57 3.25 -17.98 2.22
N LEU A 58 2.47 -16.93 1.90
CA LEU A 58 3.02 -15.68 1.41
C LEU A 58 3.27 -14.76 2.61
N ASN A 59 4.52 -14.36 2.84
CA ASN A 59 4.96 -13.57 3.99
C ASN A 59 4.60 -14.24 5.33
N ASP A 60 4.86 -15.56 5.44
CA ASP A 60 4.63 -16.34 6.66
C ASP A 60 5.88 -16.46 7.55
N ASN A 61 6.94 -15.71 7.22
CA ASN A 61 8.24 -15.73 7.88
C ASN A 61 8.98 -17.07 7.73
N PHE A 62 8.63 -17.90 6.75
CA PHE A 62 9.31 -19.16 6.44
C PHE A 62 9.73 -19.21 4.97
N CYS A 63 11.02 -19.49 4.71
CA CYS A 63 11.51 -19.50 3.34
C CYS A 63 11.22 -20.82 2.62
N ASP A 64 10.21 -20.77 1.77
CA ASP A 64 9.76 -21.84 0.92
C ASP A 64 10.45 -21.84 -0.46
N CYS A 65 10.57 -20.70 -1.14
CA CYS A 65 11.19 -20.63 -2.47
C CYS A 65 12.68 -20.28 -2.39
N ILE A 66 13.51 -20.90 -3.24
CA ILE A 66 14.96 -20.62 -3.27
C ILE A 66 15.23 -19.18 -3.72
N ASP A 67 14.40 -18.66 -4.63
CA ASP A 67 14.44 -17.27 -5.09
C ASP A 67 13.80 -16.26 -4.12
N GLY A 68 13.17 -16.72 -3.04
CA GLY A 68 12.45 -15.89 -2.07
C GLY A 68 11.15 -15.26 -2.58
N THR A 69 10.53 -15.82 -3.62
CA THR A 69 9.24 -15.33 -4.16
C THR A 69 8.13 -15.28 -3.10
N ASP A 70 8.14 -16.21 -2.16
CA ASP A 70 7.17 -16.36 -1.08
C ASP A 70 7.31 -15.34 0.05
N GLU A 71 8.48 -14.71 0.21
CA GLU A 71 8.75 -13.78 1.31
C GLU A 71 9.15 -12.37 0.80
N PRO A 72 8.34 -11.69 -0.05
CA PRO A 72 8.66 -10.34 -0.52
C PRO A 72 8.60 -9.29 0.60
N GLY A 73 7.83 -9.54 1.65
CA GLY A 73 7.54 -8.63 2.74
C GLY A 73 8.28 -8.93 4.04
N THR A 74 9.12 -9.96 4.11
CA THR A 74 9.83 -10.38 5.34
C THR A 74 11.32 -10.60 5.09
N SER A 75 12.07 -10.91 6.15
CA SER A 75 13.49 -11.22 6.11
C SER A 75 13.82 -12.72 6.02
N ALA A 76 12.83 -13.60 5.84
CA ALA A 76 13.02 -15.05 5.96
C ALA A 76 13.86 -15.67 4.84
N CYS A 77 13.80 -15.16 3.61
CA CYS A 77 14.54 -15.71 2.48
C CYS A 77 15.82 -14.92 2.15
N PRO A 78 17.01 -15.56 2.07
CA PRO A 78 18.27 -14.86 1.84
C PRO A 78 18.40 -14.22 0.44
N ALA A 79 17.72 -14.79 -0.57
CA ALA A 79 17.67 -14.23 -1.92
C ALA A 79 16.52 -13.21 -2.12
N GLY A 80 15.67 -13.03 -1.11
CA GLY A 80 14.50 -12.18 -1.15
C GLY A 80 14.85 -10.69 -1.31
N LYS A 81 13.92 -9.96 -1.92
CA LYS A 81 14.03 -8.50 -2.09
C LYS A 81 12.72 -7.85 -1.66
N PHE A 82 12.85 -6.80 -0.87
CA PHE A 82 11.73 -6.00 -0.40
C PHE A 82 11.60 -4.73 -1.22
N TYR A 83 10.39 -4.41 -1.67
CA TYR A 83 10.10 -3.20 -2.42
C TYR A 83 9.73 -2.03 -1.50
N CYS A 84 10.58 -0.99 -1.48
CA CYS A 84 10.26 0.30 -0.87
C CYS A 84 9.41 1.13 -1.85
N GLY A 85 8.17 1.44 -1.48
CA GLY A 85 7.28 2.25 -2.30
C GLY A 85 7.75 3.70 -2.44
N ASN A 86 8.30 4.28 -1.37
CA ASN A 86 8.89 5.62 -1.30
C ASN A 86 8.00 6.68 -1.99
N VAL A 87 6.70 6.69 -1.69
CA VAL A 87 5.70 7.49 -2.42
C VAL A 87 6.11 8.96 -2.49
N GLY A 88 6.24 9.48 -3.72
CA GLY A 88 6.68 10.86 -4.00
C GLY A 88 8.20 11.02 -4.19
N SER A 89 8.98 10.01 -3.83
CA SER A 89 10.42 9.90 -4.05
C SER A 89 10.72 8.79 -5.07
N THR A 90 11.97 8.32 -5.13
CA THR A 90 12.40 7.22 -5.99
C THR A 90 12.15 5.87 -5.31
N PRO A 91 11.35 4.97 -5.90
CA PRO A 91 11.18 3.62 -5.38
C PRO A 91 12.47 2.82 -5.53
N GLN A 92 12.70 1.89 -4.62
CA GLN A 92 13.91 1.06 -4.63
C GLN A 92 13.64 -0.33 -4.07
N PHE A 93 14.55 -1.26 -4.34
CA PHE A 93 14.58 -2.57 -3.71
C PHE A 93 15.71 -2.64 -2.70
N ILE A 94 15.44 -3.25 -1.55
CA ILE A 94 16.44 -3.60 -0.56
C ILE A 94 16.50 -5.12 -0.42
N PHE A 95 17.58 -5.63 0.19
CA PHE A 95 17.67 -7.06 0.51
C PHE A 95 16.72 -7.39 1.67
N SER A 96 16.12 -8.57 1.64
CA SER A 96 15.27 -9.10 2.71
C SER A 96 15.93 -9.04 4.09
N SER A 97 17.25 -9.20 4.17
CA SER A 97 18.00 -9.14 5.44
C SER A 97 17.88 -7.80 6.17
N ARG A 98 17.43 -6.74 5.48
CA ARG A 98 17.22 -5.39 6.03
C ARG A 98 15.78 -5.13 6.46
N VAL A 99 14.92 -6.13 6.34
CA VAL A 99 13.52 -6.01 6.77
C VAL A 99 13.44 -6.36 8.25
N ASN A 100 12.96 -5.42 9.06
CA ASN A 100 12.87 -5.51 10.52
C ASN A 100 14.23 -5.81 11.20
N ASP A 101 15.33 -5.27 10.67
CA ASP A 101 16.67 -5.38 11.25
C ASP A 101 17.01 -4.24 12.22
N ARG A 102 16.07 -3.32 12.45
CA ARG A 102 16.17 -2.12 13.30
C ARG A 102 17.02 -1.02 12.67
N ILE A 103 17.16 -1.00 11.36
CA ILE A 103 17.79 0.07 10.59
C ILE A 103 16.76 0.59 9.58
N CYS A 104 16.69 1.92 9.41
CA CYS A 104 15.77 2.52 8.45
C CYS A 104 16.47 2.65 7.09
N ASP A 105 16.23 1.72 6.17
CA ASP A 105 16.76 1.69 4.80
C ASP A 105 15.79 2.31 3.78
N CYS A 106 14.48 2.08 3.92
CA CYS A 106 13.50 2.77 3.09
C CYS A 106 13.27 4.20 3.61
N CYS A 107 13.20 5.19 2.71
CA CYS A 107 12.92 6.56 3.15
C CYS A 107 11.50 6.71 3.73
N ASP A 108 10.57 5.85 3.33
CA ASP A 108 9.22 5.83 3.88
C ASP A 108 9.12 5.02 5.19
N GLY A 109 10.19 4.34 5.60
CA GLY A 109 10.26 3.50 6.80
C GLY A 109 9.45 2.21 6.72
N SER A 110 9.06 1.79 5.51
CA SER A 110 8.18 0.63 5.29
C SER A 110 8.84 -0.73 5.58
N ASP A 111 10.16 -0.76 5.64
CA ASP A 111 11.01 -1.91 5.97
C ASP A 111 10.98 -2.30 7.45
N GLU A 112 10.65 -1.36 8.34
CA GLU A 112 10.66 -1.53 9.80
C GLU A 112 9.22 -1.46 10.37
N TYR A 113 8.36 -2.36 9.89
CA TYR A 113 6.93 -2.36 10.20
C TYR A 113 6.55 -3.14 11.48
N ASP A 114 7.39 -4.10 11.89
CA ASP A 114 7.17 -4.97 13.07
C ASP A 114 8.33 -4.90 14.07
N SER A 115 9.24 -3.93 13.92
CA SER A 115 10.34 -3.74 14.85
C SER A 115 10.00 -2.79 16.00
N SER A 116 10.85 -2.77 17.03
CA SER A 116 10.69 -1.88 18.18
C SER A 116 11.00 -0.41 17.88
N ILE A 117 11.57 -0.12 16.70
CA ILE A 117 11.92 1.24 16.28
C ILE A 117 10.82 1.81 15.40
N LYS A 118 10.72 3.14 15.33
CA LYS A 118 9.79 3.83 14.43
C LYS A 118 10.59 4.65 13.44
N CYS A 119 10.60 4.23 12.18
CA CYS A 119 11.26 4.96 11.12
C CYS A 119 10.38 6.14 10.66
N PRO A 120 10.88 7.40 10.75
CA PRO A 120 10.16 8.54 10.21
C PRO A 120 10.26 8.57 8.68
N ASN A 121 9.22 9.09 8.03
CA ASN A 121 9.27 9.31 6.58
C ASN A 121 10.21 10.48 6.26
N THR A 122 11.29 10.17 5.55
CA THR A 122 12.34 11.09 5.09
C THR A 122 12.36 11.27 3.57
N CYS A 123 11.32 10.79 2.87
CA CYS A 123 11.25 10.84 1.42
C CYS A 123 11.20 12.28 0.89
N VAL A 124 12.10 12.58 -0.05
CA VAL A 124 12.18 13.87 -0.75
C VAL A 124 11.39 13.81 -2.05
N MET A 125 10.46 14.75 -2.21
CA MET A 125 9.64 14.84 -3.42
C MET A 125 10.50 15.13 -4.66
N GLY A 126 10.40 14.29 -5.68
CA GLY A 126 11.22 14.40 -6.90
C GLY A 126 12.51 13.56 -6.89
N GLY A 127 12.80 12.87 -5.79
CA GLY A 127 13.98 12.00 -5.66
C GLY A 127 15.31 12.73 -5.64
N ASN A 128 16.41 11.97 -5.46
CA ASN A 128 17.76 12.49 -5.60
C ASN A 128 18.18 12.45 -7.09
N ILE A 129 17.86 13.51 -7.84
CA ILE A 129 18.28 13.65 -9.25
C ILE A 129 19.80 13.37 -9.43
N GLU A 130 20.58 13.59 -8.38
CA GLU A 130 22.02 13.37 -8.29
C GLU A 130 22.46 11.88 -8.41
N TYR A 131 21.68 10.91 -7.93
CA TYR A 131 22.11 9.49 -7.90
C TYR A 131 21.97 8.79 -9.27
N LYS A 132 21.03 9.22 -10.11
CA LYS A 132 20.87 8.70 -11.49
C LYS A 132 21.93 9.25 -12.46
N ALA A 133 22.42 10.46 -12.23
CA ALA A 133 23.50 11.01 -13.04
C ALA A 133 24.82 10.25 -12.81
N GLN A 134 25.12 9.89 -11.55
CA GLN A 134 26.36 9.19 -11.21
C GLN A 134 26.40 7.73 -11.71
N SER A 135 25.28 7.00 -11.66
CA SER A 135 25.23 5.62 -12.18
C SER A 135 25.32 5.52 -13.71
N TYR A 136 24.82 6.54 -14.41
CA TYR A 136 24.98 6.68 -15.86
C TYR A 136 26.41 7.07 -16.23
N ILE A 137 27.07 7.91 -15.43
CA ILE A 137 28.48 8.30 -15.64
C ILE A 137 29.44 7.14 -15.32
N SER A 138 29.17 6.32 -14.30
CA SER A 138 30.00 5.15 -13.97
C SER A 138 29.96 4.08 -15.07
N THR A 139 28.79 3.82 -15.65
CA THR A 139 28.64 2.89 -16.79
C THR A 139 29.33 3.37 -18.06
N ILE A 140 29.46 4.68 -18.25
CA ILE A 140 30.24 5.26 -19.37
C ILE A 140 31.74 5.10 -19.15
N ASN A 141 32.21 5.28 -17.90
CA ASN A 141 33.64 5.14 -17.58
C ASN A 141 34.11 3.69 -17.71
N ASP A 142 33.26 2.70 -17.41
CA ASP A 142 33.59 1.28 -17.54
C ASP A 142 33.52 0.77 -18.99
N ALA A 143 32.84 1.49 -19.89
CA ALA A 143 32.78 1.18 -21.33
C ALA A 143 33.94 1.81 -22.13
N GLY A 144 34.83 2.56 -21.48
CA GLY A 144 35.88 3.37 -22.08
C GLY A 144 37.17 2.64 -22.47
N SER A 145 37.11 1.36 -22.84
CA SER A 145 38.29 0.63 -23.37
C SER A 145 37.92 -0.62 -24.17
N ILE A 146 37.38 -0.45 -25.37
CA ILE A 146 37.45 -1.45 -26.45
C ILE A 146 37.79 -0.73 -27.76
N ASP A 147 39.01 -0.97 -28.25
CA ASP A 147 39.48 -0.60 -29.58
C ASP A 147 38.76 -1.47 -30.63
N ALA A 148 37.98 -0.84 -31.55
CA ALA A 148 37.82 -1.30 -32.93
C ALA A 148 36.88 -0.37 -33.75
N ARG A 149 37.49 0.33 -34.72
CA ARG A 149 36.98 0.68 -36.06
C ARG A 149 35.46 0.90 -36.25
N GLY A 150 35.10 2.15 -36.53
CA GLY A 150 33.93 2.49 -37.36
C GLY A 150 32.94 3.44 -36.71
N ALA A 151 32.72 4.60 -37.36
CA ALA A 151 31.74 5.64 -37.06
C ALA A 151 31.94 6.43 -35.75
N LYS A 152 32.78 7.49 -35.82
CA LYS A 152 32.70 8.61 -34.88
C LYS A 152 31.38 9.35 -35.13
N ILE A 153 30.42 9.26 -34.20
CA ILE A 153 29.35 10.27 -34.11
C ILE A 153 29.95 11.41 -33.27
N PRO A 154 30.29 12.56 -33.84
CA PRO A 154 30.76 13.70 -33.07
C PRO A 154 29.56 14.26 -32.31
N VAL A 155 29.43 13.93 -31.02
CA VAL A 155 28.39 14.54 -30.19
C VAL A 155 28.88 15.92 -29.78
N ASN A 156 28.28 16.94 -30.41
CA ASN A 156 28.59 18.35 -30.19
C ASN A 156 28.10 18.76 -28.79
N LYS A 157 28.91 19.51 -28.03
CA LYS A 157 28.61 19.87 -26.62
C LYS A 157 27.36 20.75 -26.51
N GLU A 158 27.02 21.45 -27.57
CA GLU A 158 25.84 22.31 -27.68
C GLU A 158 24.53 21.50 -27.84
N ASP A 159 24.54 20.29 -28.42
CA ASP A 159 23.34 19.45 -28.63
C ASP A 159 22.83 18.82 -27.33
N LEU A 160 23.73 18.61 -26.35
CA LEU A 160 23.37 18.14 -25.01
C LEU A 160 22.62 19.21 -24.19
N ILE A 161 22.99 20.48 -24.39
CA ILE A 161 22.38 21.62 -23.68
C ILE A 161 20.95 21.87 -24.20
N GLU A 162 20.70 21.63 -25.49
CA GLU A 162 19.37 21.78 -26.09
C GLU A 162 18.38 20.71 -25.59
N ARG A 163 18.82 19.47 -25.39
CA ARG A 163 17.98 18.40 -24.83
C ARG A 163 17.75 18.52 -23.32
N LEU A 164 18.69 19.13 -22.59
CA LEU A 164 18.53 19.47 -21.17
C LEU A 164 17.69 20.75 -20.96
N GLY A 165 17.60 21.62 -21.97
CA GLY A 165 16.87 22.90 -21.93
C GLY A 165 15.34 22.77 -21.80
N VAL A 166 14.76 21.58 -22.06
CA VAL A 166 13.32 21.35 -21.91
C VAL A 166 12.90 21.28 -20.43
N LEU A 167 13.83 21.17 -19.48
CA LEU A 167 13.52 21.08 -18.04
C LEU A 167 13.32 22.44 -17.33
N PHE A 168 13.61 23.58 -17.99
CA PHE A 168 13.81 24.87 -17.29
C PHE A 168 12.72 25.93 -17.44
N VAL A 169 11.51 25.60 -17.92
CA VAL A 169 10.42 26.58 -17.96
C VAL A 169 9.13 26.01 -17.35
N HIS A 170 9.04 26.06 -16.02
CA HIS A 170 7.93 26.68 -15.28
C HIS A 170 8.08 26.39 -13.77
N ASN A 171 8.93 27.17 -13.10
CA ASN A 171 8.75 27.44 -11.68
C ASN A 171 8.24 28.88 -11.52
N ARG A 172 7.01 29.05 -11.04
CA ARG A 172 6.56 30.22 -10.27
C ARG A 172 5.56 29.76 -9.18
N TYR A 173 6.05 29.60 -7.94
CA TYR A 173 5.51 29.99 -6.62
C TYR A 173 3.99 30.30 -6.52
N ALA A 174 3.18 29.95 -5.50
CA ALA A 174 3.31 29.61 -4.07
C ALA A 174 1.89 29.19 -3.54
N PRO A 175 1.55 29.08 -2.22
CA PRO A 175 2.30 28.84 -0.98
C PRO A 175 1.88 27.54 -0.24
N VAL A 176 2.75 27.08 0.67
CA VAL A 176 2.45 26.08 1.69
C VAL A 176 1.42 26.63 2.69
N LYS A 177 0.30 25.92 2.87
CA LYS A 177 -0.60 26.08 4.01
C LYS A 177 -0.77 24.71 4.70
N LEU A 178 -0.37 24.67 5.97
CA LEU A 178 -0.54 23.56 6.95
C LEU A 178 -1.94 22.92 6.83
N LYS A 179 -2.19 21.65 7.17
CA LYS A 179 -1.65 20.74 8.19
C LYS A 179 -2.07 19.32 7.78
N SER A 180 -1.27 18.32 8.15
CA SER A 180 -1.48 16.89 7.86
C SER A 180 -2.94 16.44 7.71
N LEU A 181 -3.31 16.06 6.48
CA LEU A 181 -4.57 15.38 6.16
C LEU A 181 -4.39 13.86 6.00
N ARG A 182 -3.15 13.35 6.06
CA ARG A 182 -2.84 11.93 5.85
C ARG A 182 -2.69 11.13 7.15
N ASP A 183 -2.34 11.77 8.27
CA ASP A 183 -2.40 11.13 9.59
C ASP A 183 -3.85 11.01 10.11
N LEU A 184 -4.75 11.84 9.58
CA LEU A 184 -6.18 11.71 9.81
C LEU A 184 -6.73 10.48 9.07
N SER A 185 -6.31 10.13 7.86
CA SER A 185 -6.85 8.96 7.17
C SER A 185 -6.50 7.64 7.86
N PHE A 186 -5.29 7.47 8.37
CA PHE A 186 -4.89 6.22 9.05
C PHE A 186 -5.43 6.12 10.48
N SER A 187 -5.53 7.26 11.19
CA SER A 187 -6.17 7.31 12.52
C SER A 187 -7.70 7.28 12.47
N LEU A 188 -8.31 7.88 11.43
CA LEU A 188 -9.76 7.78 11.15
C LEU A 188 -10.13 6.35 10.77
N VAL A 189 -9.36 5.62 9.97
CA VAL A 189 -9.70 4.23 9.60
C VAL A 189 -9.81 3.31 10.84
N PHE A 190 -8.92 3.42 11.82
CA PHE A 190 -9.04 2.63 13.06
C PHE A 190 -10.08 3.18 14.05
N ALA A 191 -10.30 4.50 14.08
CA ALA A 191 -11.34 5.11 14.91
C ALA A 191 -12.75 4.83 14.37
N ASP A 192 -12.92 4.83 13.05
CA ASP A 192 -14.19 4.65 12.35
C ASP A 192 -14.67 3.20 12.43
N VAL A 193 -13.80 2.20 12.33
CA VAL A 193 -14.20 0.78 12.52
C VAL A 193 -14.70 0.54 13.95
N LYS A 194 -14.01 1.08 14.97
CA LYS A 194 -14.48 0.98 16.36
C LYS A 194 -15.79 1.73 16.57
N MET A 195 -15.93 2.93 16.02
CA MET A 195 -17.16 3.72 16.14
C MET A 195 -18.34 3.08 15.42
N VAL A 196 -18.13 2.47 14.24
CA VAL A 196 -19.16 1.75 13.48
C VAL A 196 -19.60 0.48 14.21
N VAL A 197 -18.67 -0.30 14.78
CA VAL A 197 -19.00 -1.51 15.58
C VAL A 197 -19.72 -1.13 16.87
N ILE A 198 -19.33 -0.04 17.53
CA ILE A 198 -20.02 0.48 18.72
C ILE A 198 -21.43 0.98 18.35
N LEU A 199 -21.59 1.77 17.28
CA LEU A 199 -22.91 2.22 16.84
C LEU A 199 -23.81 1.04 16.44
N GLN A 200 -23.27 0.05 15.74
CA GLN A 200 -24.00 -1.15 15.36
C GLN A 200 -24.44 -1.96 16.58
N SER A 201 -23.60 -2.11 17.60
CA SER A 201 -23.98 -2.80 18.82
C SER A 201 -25.06 -2.04 19.60
N PHE A 202 -25.02 -0.71 19.68
CA PHE A 202 -26.10 0.10 20.27
C PHE A 202 -27.43 -0.01 19.51
N VAL A 203 -27.39 0.00 18.18
CA VAL A 203 -28.61 -0.16 17.34
C VAL A 203 -29.21 -1.56 17.56
N ILE A 204 -28.39 -2.61 17.61
CA ILE A 204 -28.86 -3.97 17.90
C ILE A 204 -29.49 -4.06 19.29
N ILE A 205 -28.83 -3.51 20.32
CA ILE A 205 -29.34 -3.51 21.70
C ILE A 205 -30.68 -2.76 21.77
N PHE A 206 -30.80 -1.60 21.12
CA PHE A 206 -32.03 -0.82 21.09
C PHE A 206 -33.19 -1.57 20.39
N LEU A 207 -32.91 -2.23 19.26
CA LEU A 207 -33.91 -3.05 18.56
C LEU A 207 -34.36 -4.26 19.38
N VAL A 208 -33.44 -4.92 20.09
CA VAL A 208 -33.78 -5.99 21.04
C VAL A 208 -34.65 -5.46 22.18
N PHE A 209 -34.35 -4.28 22.72
CA PHE A 209 -35.14 -3.67 23.78
C PHE A 209 -36.57 -3.33 23.31
N LEU A 210 -36.71 -2.74 22.13
CA LEU A 210 -38.02 -2.49 21.52
C LEU A 210 -38.80 -3.78 21.28
N TRP A 211 -38.13 -4.86 20.87
CA TRP A 211 -38.74 -6.17 20.69
C TRP A 211 -39.25 -6.76 22.02
N ILE A 212 -38.46 -6.68 23.09
CA ILE A 212 -38.86 -7.10 24.45
C ILE A 212 -40.06 -6.29 24.93
N MET A 213 -40.04 -4.96 24.76
CA MET A 213 -41.14 -4.08 25.17
C MET A 213 -42.42 -4.38 24.39
N HIS A 214 -42.32 -4.60 23.07
CA HIS A 214 -43.46 -5.00 22.25
C HIS A 214 -44.02 -6.37 22.69
N HIS A 215 -43.15 -7.33 23.03
CA HIS A 215 -43.58 -8.64 23.51
C HIS A 215 -44.23 -8.57 24.90
N SER A 216 -43.69 -7.74 25.81
CA SER A 216 -44.25 -7.51 27.15
C SER A 216 -45.65 -6.89 27.10
N VAL A 217 -45.87 -5.92 26.20
CA VAL A 217 -47.20 -5.34 25.94
C VAL A 217 -48.15 -6.39 25.36
N ARG A 218 -47.68 -7.28 24.48
CA ARG A 218 -48.48 -8.37 23.91
C ARG A 218 -48.83 -9.46 24.93
N SER A 219 -47.93 -9.72 25.90
CA SER A 219 -48.16 -10.65 27.02
C SER A 219 -49.23 -10.14 27.98
N LYS A 220 -49.20 -8.86 28.36
CA LYS A 220 -50.22 -8.24 29.24
C LYS A 220 -51.63 -8.26 28.62
N ARG A 221 -51.75 -8.13 27.29
CA ARG A 221 -53.05 -8.25 26.60
C ARG A 221 -53.61 -9.67 26.60
N ARG A 222 -52.80 -10.72 26.79
CA ARG A 222 -53.26 -12.11 26.88
C ARG A 222 -53.75 -12.50 28.28
N HIS A 223 -53.34 -11.77 29.33
CA HIS A 223 -53.76 -12.01 30.72
C HIS A 223 -54.99 -11.19 31.16
N SER A 224 -55.43 -10.25 30.31
CA SER A 224 -56.59 -9.37 30.55
C SER A 224 -57.83 -9.80 29.74
N ARG A 225 -57.82 -11.01 29.17
CA ARG A 225 -58.96 -11.64 28.49
C ARG A 225 -59.29 -12.96 29.18
#